data_AF-A0A521LFS1-F1
#
_entry.id   AF-A0A521LFS1-F1
#
_cell.length_a   1.000
_cell.length_b   1.000
_cell.length_c   1.000
_cell.angle_alpha   90.00
_cell.angle_beta   90.00
_cell.angle_gamma   90.00
#
_symmetry.space_group_name_H-M   'P 1'
#
loop_
_entity.id
_entity.type
_entity.pdbx_description
1 polymer ?
#
loop_
_entity_poly.entity_id
_entity_poly.type
_entity_poly.pdbx_seq_one_letter_code
_entity_poly.pdbx_strand_id
1 'polypeptide(L)' 'MRSADPAFRRAWLHLFVDRVVIGPDEIRIPGPKQALAEGLVQGNVNAGTMVPSFDRKWRARHDSNV' A
#
# COMPACT_ATOMS: atom_id res chain seq x y z
N MET A 1 -0.92 -6.17 -9.13
CA MET A 1 -0.40 -4.89 -9.70
C MET A 1 1.01 -4.95 -10.28
N ARG A 2 1.80 -6.02 -10.13
CA ARG A 2 3.21 -6.03 -10.61
C ARG A 2 3.39 -5.68 -12.09
N SER A 3 2.60 -6.28 -12.98
CA SER A 3 2.66 -6.04 -14.42
C SER A 3 1.84 -4.82 -14.86
N ALA A 4 1.20 -4.12 -13.91
CA ALA A 4 0.42 -2.94 -14.23
C ALA A 4 1.35 -1.80 -14.65
N ASP A 5 0.78 -0.91 -15.45
CA ASP A 5 1.42 0.32 -15.88
C ASP A 5 2.02 1.09 -14.68
N PRO A 6 3.28 1.56 -14.78
CA PRO A 6 3.93 2.29 -13.70
C PRO A 6 3.17 3.54 -13.24
N ALA A 7 2.51 4.27 -14.14
CA ALA A 7 1.74 5.46 -13.78
C ALA A 7 0.49 5.08 -12.98
N PHE A 8 -0.19 4.00 -13.37
CA PHE A 8 -1.31 3.44 -12.61
C PHE A 8 -0.89 3.04 -11.19
N ARG A 9 0.25 2.36 -11.01
CA ARG A 9 0.74 1.99 -9.66
C ARG A 9 1.01 3.21 -8.79
N ARG A 10 1.62 4.24 -9.38
CA ARG A 10 1.93 5.49 -8.67
C ARG A 10 0.66 6.22 -8.26
N ALA A 11 -0.31 6.33 -9.17
CA ALA A 11 -1.61 6.93 -8.87
C ALA A 11 -2.34 6.19 -7.75
N TRP A 12 -2.33 4.86 -7.78
CA TRP A 12 -2.95 4.04 -6.75
C TRP A 12 -2.32 4.24 -5.35
N LEU A 13 -0.99 4.33 -5.26
CA LEU A 13 -0.30 4.59 -3.98
C LEU A 13 -0.63 5.99 -3.43
N HIS A 14 -0.76 7.00 -4.29
CA HIS A 14 -1.08 8.36 -3.87
C HIS A 14 -2.50 8.52 -3.32
N LEU A 15 -3.39 7.55 -3.50
CA LEU A 15 -4.69 7.54 -2.82
C LEU A 15 -4.55 7.39 -1.29
N PHE A 16 -3.46 6.76 -0.83
CA PHE A 16 -3.27 6.40 0.58
C PHE A 16 -2.02 7.04 1.20
N VAL A 17 -1.13 7.61 0.40
CA VAL A 17 0.14 8.19 0.85
C VAL A 17 0.17 9.67 0.51
N ASP A 18 0.13 10.51 1.54
CA ASP A 18 0.35 11.95 1.42
C ASP A 18 1.84 12.26 1.31
N ARG A 19 2.63 11.75 2.26
CA ARG A 19 4.08 11.94 2.32
C ARG A 19 4.77 10.78 3.00
N VAL A 20 6.09 10.71 2.83
CA VAL A 20 6.97 9.78 3.55
C VAL A 20 7.93 10.59 4.39
N VAL A 21 7.91 10.35 5.69
CA VAL A 21 8.83 10.98 6.65
C VAL A 21 9.81 9.89 7.10
N ILE A 22 11.09 10.11 6.79
CA ILE A 22 12.17 9.21 7.18
C ILE A 22 12.83 9.81 8.42
N GLY A 23 12.64 9.13 9.55
CA GLY A 23 13.33 9.42 10.80
C GLY A 23 14.51 8.47 11.03
N PRO A 24 15.33 8.75 12.05
CA PRO A 24 16.46 7.90 12.41
C PRO A 24 16.04 6.49 12.85
N ASP A 25 14.92 6.37 13.56
CA ASP A 25 14.46 5.10 14.15
C ASP A 25 13.16 4.56 13.53
N GLU A 26 12.49 5.37 12.69
CA GLU A 26 11.20 5.01 12.12
C GLU A 26 10.91 5.69 10.79
N ILE A 27 10.09 5.04 9.97
CA ILE A 27 9.51 5.60 8.76
C ILE A 27 8.02 5.79 9.00
N ARG A 28 7.53 7.03 8.84
CA ARG A 28 6.11 7.37 8.93
C ARG A 28 5.55 7.67 7.56
N ILE A 29 4.42 7.05 7.23
CA ILE A 29 3.70 7.24 5.97
C ILE A 29 2.27 7.71 6.29
N PRO A 30 2.06 9.02 6.57
CA PRO A 30 0.72 9.56 6.74
C PRO A 30 -0.06 9.59 5.43
N GLY A 31 -1.39 9.55 5.53
CA GLY A 31 -2.28 9.65 4.39
C GLY A 31 -3.75 9.81 4.78
N PRO A 32 -4.62 10.04 3.79
CA PRO A 32 -6.03 10.33 4.03
C PRO A 32 -6.77 9.09 4.53
N LYS A 33 -7.36 9.19 5.72
CA LYS A 33 -8.21 8.12 6.29
C LYS A 33 -9.54 7.98 5.56
N GLN A 34 -9.99 9.03 4.87
CA GLN A 34 -11.25 9.03 4.15
C GLN A 34 -11.28 7.98 3.03
N ALA A 35 -10.17 7.80 2.29
CA ALA A 35 -10.06 6.76 1.28
C ALA A 35 -10.22 5.33 1.86
N LEU A 36 -9.81 5.13 3.11
CA LEU A 36 -10.02 3.88 3.84
C LEU A 36 -11.46 3.74 4.33
N ALA A 37 -12.05 4.84 4.81
CA ALA A 37 -13.42 4.87 5.31
C ALA A 37 -14.45 4.65 4.19
N GLU A 38 -14.24 5.22 3.01
CA GLU A 38 -15.09 5.04 1.82
C GLU A 38 -15.12 3.56 1.38
N GLY A 39 -13.96 2.89 1.38
CA GLY A 39 -13.88 1.45 1.11
C GLY A 39 -14.61 0.58 2.14
N LEU A 40 -14.68 1.03 3.41
CA LEU A 40 -15.43 0.34 4.46
C LEU A 40 -16.94 0.53 4.32
N VAL A 41 -17.39 1.77 4.05
CA VAL A 41 -18.81 2.13 3.92
C VAL A 41 -19.44 1.52 2.66
N GLN A 42 -18.68 1.39 1.57
CA GLN A 42 -19.17 0.77 0.33
C GLN A 42 -19.39 -0.75 0.43
N GLY A 43 -19.07 -1.37 1.58
CA GLY A 43 -19.90 -2.43 2.16
C GLY A 43 -20.26 -3.61 1.24
N ASN A 44 -19.36 -4.02 0.34
CA ASN A 44 -19.43 -5.33 -0.29
C ASN A 44 -18.03 -5.90 -0.44
N VAL A 45 -17.25 -5.86 0.65
CA VAL A 45 -16.11 -6.77 0.83
C VAL A 45 -16.66 -8.18 1.03
N ASN A 46 -17.19 -8.76 -0.05
CA ASN A 46 -17.18 -10.20 -0.20
C ASN A 46 -15.74 -10.64 0.14
N ALA A 47 -15.60 -11.70 0.92
CA ALA A 47 -14.35 -12.24 1.47
C ALA A 47 -13.27 -12.62 0.42
N GLY A 48 -13.43 -12.18 -0.84
CA GLY A 48 -12.48 -12.28 -1.94
C GLY A 48 -12.13 -10.96 -2.62
N THR A 49 -12.44 -9.79 -2.04
CA THR A 49 -11.94 -8.50 -2.58
C THR A 49 -10.44 -8.41 -2.34
N MET A 50 -9.68 -8.99 -3.27
CA MET A 50 -8.23 -9.07 -3.25
C MET A 50 -7.65 -7.65 -3.24
N VAL A 51 -7.10 -7.24 -2.10
CA VAL A 51 -6.31 -6.00 -2.00
C VAL A 51 -5.24 -6.06 -3.10
N PRO A 52 -5.16 -5.07 -3.99
CA PRO A 52 -4.18 -5.09 -5.06
C PRO A 52 -2.75 -5.17 -4.49
N SER A 53 -2.15 -6.36 -4.57
CA SER A 53 -0.77 -6.57 -4.14
C SER A 53 0.20 -6.47 -5.32
N PHE A 54 1.40 -5.98 -5.05
CA PHE A 54 2.55 -5.99 -5.96
C PHE A 54 3.71 -6.85 -5.42
N ASP A 55 3.55 -7.41 -4.21
CA ASP A 55 4.62 -8.07 -3.48
C ASP A 55 5.10 -9.38 -4.14
N ARG A 56 6.41 -9.64 -4.15
CA ARG A 56 7.05 -10.85 -4.71
C ARG A 56 6.96 -12.06 -3.77
N LYS A 57 6.20 -11.93 -2.67
CA LYS A 57 6.37 -12.64 -1.41
C LYS A 57 7.63 -12.11 -0.70
N TRP A 58 7.52 -11.88 0.60
CA TRP A 58 8.64 -11.54 1.46
C TRP A 58 9.78 -12.55 1.25
N ARG A 59 10.94 -12.07 0.80
CA ARG A 59 12.13 -12.90 0.59
C ARG A 59 12.83 -13.09 1.94
N ALA A 60 12.46 -14.13 2.68
CA ALA A 60 13.02 -14.44 4.00
C ALA A 60 14.45 -15.05 3.96
N ARG A 61 15.32 -14.64 3.04
CA ARG A 61 16.70 -15.17 2.96
C ARG A 61 17.70 -14.02 3.01
N HIS A 62 18.21 -13.81 4.21
CA HIS A 62 19.25 -12.88 4.60
C HIS A 62 18.88 -11.38 4.72
N ASP A 63 18.54 -10.58 3.70
CA ASP A 63 18.71 -9.11 3.90
C ASP A 63 17.40 -8.29 3.86
N SER A 64 16.60 -8.31 4.93
CA SER A 64 15.81 -7.08 5.25
C SER A 64 16.63 -6.09 6.07
N ASN A 65 17.75 -6.55 6.64
CA ASN A 65 18.91 -5.76 7.05
C ASN A 65 20.02 -6.76 7.44
N VAL A 66 20.99 -7.02 6.56
CA VAL A 66 22.29 -7.60 6.94
C VAL A 66 23.34 -6.55 6.68
#